data_AF-A0A833G3U4-F1
#
_entry.id   AF-A0A833G3U4-F1
#
_cell.length_a   1.000
_cell.length_b   1.000
_cell.length_c   1.000
_cell.angle_alpha   90.00
_cell.angle_beta   90.00
_cell.angle_gamma   90.00
#
_symmetry.space_group_name_H-M   'P 1'
#
loop_
_entity.id
_entity.type
_entity.pdbx_description
1 polymer ?
#
loop_
_entity_poly.entity_id
_entity_poly.type
_entity_poly.pdbx_seq_one_letter_code
_entity_poly.pdbx_strand_id
1 'polypeptide(L)'
;TNGGDTATITAQLPVTVGAVADTPSLSAGTLDAQPGATTDFPVAAALADLDGSESLTVTISGLPSGAVLSAGQLGAGGVWTLSQGDLAGLKVTLPSGIRGDFPLETTATATESSNGDAATATVPFNLSVDRDMSITFSHAILPDGTQNLADSYVVGEGTSSTQTITGATMDIVGVAPSANVSVTYDAQGNPDIRLNSAWGSVRNIRVEDDQPRNVKVTNFVDAEVLLGDGGPSSVSVTDAKDGRIVTGDGNDTINVRALSDTIGGAANNQWIVSSGAGDDVITIQAASNGRTLPQVDAGAGDDTVQITGNSVDQVLGGSGNDRISTDAGNDAIDGGAGDDILDGGAGNDTLLGGAGRDTLIGGTGNDTLNGGADVDTASYAAATSAVTVNLATTAAQNTGGGGTDTLNSIENVTGSNFNDTLTGNSGDNRLEGGAGNDTLSGALGDDVLDGGAGTDTASYASATSAVAVSLAITGAQNTGGAGIDTLIGIENLTGSGFDDALTGDAGNNALRGGAGNDALIGGAGNDTLDGGSGTDTASYASAASAVAVSLATTSAQNTGGAGTDTLTGGAGADTFVFAASALTDAQAVI
;
A
#
# COMPACT_ATOMS: atom_id res chain seq x y z
N THR A 1 -86.33 67.12 2.05
CA THR A 1 -85.03 67.67 2.49
C THR A 1 -84.15 66.49 2.85
N ASN A 2 -82.95 66.28 2.33
CA ASN A 2 -82.09 67.10 1.48
C ASN A 2 -81.33 66.15 0.52
N GLY A 3 -81.09 66.64 -0.70
CA GLY A 3 -80.33 65.95 -1.73
C GLY A 3 -78.89 65.65 -1.28
N GLY A 4 -78.32 64.61 -1.89
CA GLY A 4 -76.98 64.08 -1.61
C GLY A 4 -75.85 65.03 -1.99
N ASP A 5 -75.70 66.10 -1.22
CA ASP A 5 -74.53 66.97 -1.30
C ASP A 5 -73.36 66.32 -0.57
N THR A 6 -72.28 66.06 -1.32
CA THR A 6 -71.00 65.60 -0.76
C THR A 6 -70.07 66.80 -0.65
N ALA A 7 -69.53 67.06 0.54
CA ALA A 7 -68.47 68.04 0.74
C ALA A 7 -67.12 67.33 0.64
N THR A 8 -66.23 67.83 -0.21
CA THR A 8 -64.86 67.34 -0.34
C THR A 8 -63.90 68.36 0.23
N ILE A 9 -62.98 67.92 1.09
CA ILE A 9 -61.80 68.69 1.48
C ILE A 9 -60.58 68.02 0.85
N THR A 10 -59.71 68.81 0.23
CA THR A 10 -58.41 68.34 -0.28
C THR A 10 -57.34 68.81 0.69
N ALA A 11 -56.57 67.88 1.25
CA ALA A 11 -55.33 68.19 1.96
C ALA A 11 -54.17 67.67 1.13
N GLN A 12 -53.12 68.48 0.96
CA GLN A 12 -51.87 67.98 0.41
C GLN A 12 -51.07 67.29 1.52
N LEU A 13 -50.75 66.02 1.30
CA LEU A 13 -49.82 65.27 2.14
C LEU A 13 -48.43 65.44 1.54
N PRO A 14 -47.49 66.16 2.18
CA PRO A 14 -46.11 66.17 1.72
C PRO A 14 -45.53 64.76 1.93
N VAL A 15 -45.21 64.08 0.83
CA VAL A 15 -44.43 62.84 0.84
C VAL A 15 -43.00 63.24 0.53
N THR A 16 -42.13 63.19 1.54
CA THR A 16 -40.68 63.22 1.34
C THR A 16 -40.17 61.79 1.35
N VAL A 17 -39.64 61.35 0.21
CA VAL A 17 -38.84 60.12 0.12
C VAL A 17 -37.40 60.54 0.42
N GLY A 18 -36.77 59.92 1.40
CA GLY A 18 -35.33 60.13 1.64
C GLY A 18 -34.53 59.46 0.53
N ALA A 19 -33.54 60.15 -0.01
CA ALA A 19 -32.55 59.55 -0.89
C ALA A 19 -31.73 58.54 -0.06
N VAL A 20 -31.51 57.34 -0.59
CA VAL A 20 -30.81 56.25 0.10
C VAL A 20 -29.86 55.66 -0.92
N ALA A 21 -28.57 55.62 -0.59
CA ALA A 21 -27.57 55.09 -1.50
C ALA A 21 -27.73 53.57 -1.67
N ASP A 22 -27.74 53.11 -2.91
CA ASP A 22 -27.72 51.71 -3.28
C ASP A 22 -26.30 51.14 -3.25
N THR A 23 -26.15 49.88 -2.82
CA THR A 23 -24.84 49.22 -2.79
C THR A 23 -24.28 49.08 -4.21
N PRO A 24 -23.08 49.61 -4.51
CA PRO A 24 -22.50 49.51 -5.84
C PRO A 24 -22.09 48.07 -6.16
N SER A 25 -22.10 47.73 -7.46
CA SER A 25 -21.46 46.49 -7.92
C SER A 25 -19.95 46.65 -7.89
N LEU A 26 -19.24 45.62 -7.40
CA LEU A 26 -17.78 45.58 -7.37
C LEU A 26 -17.30 44.16 -7.68
N SER A 27 -16.35 44.05 -8.61
CA SER A 27 -15.62 42.83 -8.89
C SER A 27 -14.14 43.12 -9.06
N ALA A 28 -13.29 42.26 -8.51
CA ALA A 28 -11.86 42.26 -8.78
C ALA A 28 -11.44 40.87 -9.29
N GLY A 29 -10.60 40.84 -10.33
CA GLY A 29 -10.00 39.62 -10.87
C GLY A 29 -8.68 39.26 -10.19
N THR A 30 -8.05 38.17 -10.66
CA THR A 30 -6.66 37.84 -10.28
C THR A 30 -5.68 38.76 -11.01
N LEU A 31 -4.66 39.25 -10.30
CA LEU A 31 -3.65 40.14 -10.84
C LEU A 31 -2.25 39.56 -10.63
N ASP A 32 -1.66 39.10 -11.73
CA ASP A 32 -0.29 38.61 -11.77
C ASP A 32 0.58 39.59 -12.58
N ALA A 33 1.72 39.97 -12.02
CA ALA A 33 2.57 40.99 -12.62
C ALA A 33 4.07 40.74 -12.39
N GLN A 34 4.88 41.32 -13.27
CA GLN A 34 6.34 41.20 -13.21
C GLN A 34 6.96 42.43 -12.51
N PRO A 35 8.09 42.29 -11.79
CA PRO A 35 8.81 43.43 -11.23
C PRO A 35 9.16 44.44 -12.34
N GLY A 36 8.80 45.71 -12.14
CA GLY A 36 9.09 46.77 -13.13
C GLY A 36 8.10 46.86 -14.30
N ALA A 37 7.13 45.94 -14.40
CA ALA A 37 6.16 45.94 -15.49
C ALA A 37 4.94 46.82 -15.21
N THR A 38 4.25 47.19 -16.28
CA THR A 38 2.95 47.84 -16.26
C THR A 38 1.88 46.85 -16.76
N THR A 39 0.91 46.50 -15.91
CA THR A 39 -0.13 45.51 -16.20
C THR A 39 -1.52 46.11 -15.97
N ASP A 40 -2.54 45.56 -16.65
CA ASP A 40 -3.94 45.92 -16.40
C ASP A 40 -4.35 45.59 -14.96
N PHE A 41 -5.07 46.51 -14.31
CA PHE A 41 -5.57 46.33 -12.96
C PHE A 41 -7.05 45.89 -13.05
N PRO A 42 -7.37 44.62 -12.75
CA PRO A 42 -8.65 44.02 -13.10
C PRO A 42 -9.72 44.36 -12.05
N VAL A 43 -10.06 45.64 -11.94
CA VAL A 43 -11.14 46.14 -11.08
C VAL A 43 -12.27 46.70 -11.94
N ALA A 44 -13.50 46.34 -11.60
CA ALA A 44 -14.69 46.94 -12.19
C ALA A 44 -15.68 47.28 -11.07
N ALA A 45 -16.22 48.50 -11.11
CA ALA A 45 -17.27 48.93 -10.22
C ALA A 45 -18.28 49.83 -10.96
N ALA A 46 -19.56 49.71 -10.61
CA ALA A 46 -20.62 50.52 -11.19
C ALA A 46 -21.75 50.76 -10.18
N LEU A 47 -22.38 51.94 -10.28
CA LEU A 47 -23.57 52.29 -9.51
C LEU A 47 -24.77 51.42 -9.95
N ALA A 48 -25.63 51.08 -8.99
CA ALA A 48 -26.93 50.46 -9.27
C ALA A 48 -28.05 51.49 -9.49
N ASP A 49 -27.72 52.77 -9.30
CA ASP A 49 -28.57 53.95 -9.40
C ASP A 49 -29.47 53.98 -10.65
N LEU A 50 -30.78 54.09 -10.41
CA LEU A 50 -31.80 54.18 -11.47
C LEU A 50 -32.17 55.63 -11.83
N ASP A 51 -31.86 56.61 -10.99
CA ASP A 51 -32.28 58.02 -11.15
C ASP A 51 -31.13 59.02 -11.36
N GLY A 52 -29.88 58.58 -11.24
CA GLY A 52 -28.68 59.35 -11.54
C GLY A 52 -28.23 60.30 -10.42
N SER A 53 -28.71 60.10 -9.20
CA SER A 53 -28.43 60.92 -8.02
C SER A 53 -27.13 60.57 -7.29
N GLU A 54 -26.52 59.41 -7.58
CA GLU A 54 -25.36 58.88 -6.88
C GLU A 54 -24.02 59.19 -7.58
N SER A 55 -22.95 59.18 -6.78
CA SER A 55 -21.56 59.25 -7.26
C SER A 55 -20.73 58.10 -6.73
N LEU A 56 -19.83 57.56 -7.56
CA LEU A 56 -18.99 56.41 -7.20
C LEU A 56 -17.56 56.84 -6.90
N THR A 57 -17.05 56.41 -5.74
CA THR A 57 -15.64 56.48 -5.36
C THR A 57 -15.12 55.08 -5.08
N VAL A 58 -13.94 54.73 -5.61
CA VAL A 58 -13.28 53.44 -5.34
C VAL A 58 -11.97 53.69 -4.61
N THR A 59 -11.74 52.96 -3.51
CA THR A 59 -10.46 52.96 -2.80
C THR A 59 -9.75 51.62 -2.95
N ILE A 60 -8.44 51.65 -3.16
CA ILE A 60 -7.57 50.46 -3.25
C ILE A 60 -6.47 50.60 -2.20
N SER A 61 -6.34 49.61 -1.33
CA SER A 61 -5.29 49.53 -0.32
C SER A 61 -4.49 48.23 -0.44
N GLY A 62 -3.31 48.19 0.19
CA GLY A 62 -2.42 47.01 0.16
C GLY A 62 -1.40 46.99 -0.98
N LEU A 63 -1.42 48.00 -1.87
CA LEU A 63 -0.43 48.09 -2.95
C LEU A 63 1.00 48.20 -2.40
N PRO A 64 1.99 47.48 -2.98
CA PRO A 64 3.36 47.52 -2.52
C PRO A 64 3.96 48.93 -2.63
N SER A 65 4.87 49.26 -1.71
CA SER A 65 5.53 50.57 -1.69
C SER A 65 6.23 50.85 -3.02
N GLY A 66 5.92 52.00 -3.63
CA GLY A 66 6.44 52.41 -4.93
C GLY A 66 5.61 51.96 -6.14
N ALA A 67 4.54 51.17 -5.96
CA ALA A 67 3.58 50.91 -7.03
C ALA A 67 2.78 52.17 -7.38
N VAL A 68 2.51 52.36 -8.67
CA VAL A 68 1.81 53.53 -9.21
C VAL A 68 0.63 53.08 -10.07
N LEU A 69 -0.57 53.56 -9.78
CA LEU A 69 -1.72 53.39 -10.66
C LEU A 69 -1.71 54.44 -11.77
N SER A 70 -2.20 54.07 -12.96
CA SER A 70 -2.25 54.97 -14.12
C SER A 70 -3.27 56.11 -13.96
N ALA A 71 -4.19 56.00 -12.99
CA ALA A 71 -5.21 56.98 -12.67
C ALA A 71 -5.54 56.94 -11.17
N GLY A 72 -6.29 57.94 -10.68
CA GLY A 72 -6.59 58.12 -9.26
C GLY A 72 -5.55 58.94 -8.49
N GLN A 73 -5.80 59.14 -7.20
CA GLN A 73 -4.97 59.92 -6.28
C GLN A 73 -4.48 59.06 -5.12
N LEU A 74 -3.18 59.07 -4.87
CA LEU A 74 -2.57 58.41 -3.72
C LEU A 74 -2.77 59.26 -2.45
N GLY A 75 -3.50 58.71 -1.49
CA GLY A 75 -3.75 59.29 -0.17
C GLY A 75 -2.75 58.81 0.90
N ALA A 76 -3.03 59.20 2.15
CA ALA A 76 -2.24 58.79 3.31
C ALA A 76 -2.36 57.26 3.55
N GLY A 77 -1.28 56.63 4.01
CA GLY A 77 -1.28 55.19 4.32
C GLY A 77 -1.25 54.25 3.11
N GLY A 78 -0.97 54.75 1.90
CA GLY A 78 -0.86 53.92 0.70
C GLY A 78 -2.19 53.62 0.00
N VAL A 79 -3.28 54.27 0.43
CA VAL A 79 -4.61 54.07 -0.15
C VAL A 79 -4.79 54.95 -1.38
N TRP A 80 -5.14 54.36 -2.50
CA TRP A 80 -5.49 55.06 -3.74
C TRP A 80 -6.98 55.31 -3.81
N THR A 81 -7.38 56.52 -4.21
CA THR A 81 -8.78 56.91 -4.44
C THR A 81 -9.01 57.17 -5.92
N LEU A 82 -10.00 56.53 -6.51
CA LEU A 82 -10.34 56.57 -7.93
C LEU A 82 -11.81 56.98 -8.12
N SER A 83 -12.08 57.71 -9.20
CA SER A 83 -13.43 57.96 -9.70
C SER A 83 -13.90 56.85 -10.64
N GLN A 84 -15.20 56.79 -10.93
CA GLN A 84 -15.75 55.83 -11.89
C GLN A 84 -15.06 55.87 -13.27
N GLY A 85 -14.68 57.08 -13.74
CA GLY A 85 -14.00 57.26 -15.02
C GLY A 85 -12.57 56.72 -15.05
N ASP A 86 -11.91 56.60 -13.89
CA ASP A 86 -10.53 56.14 -13.77
C ASP A 86 -10.40 54.61 -13.90
N LEU A 87 -11.49 53.86 -13.71
CA LEU A 87 -11.47 52.39 -13.74
C LEU A 87 -11.30 51.84 -15.17
N ALA A 88 -11.74 52.60 -16.18
CA ALA A 88 -11.66 52.17 -17.57
C ALA A 88 -10.20 52.13 -18.06
N GLY A 89 -9.66 50.93 -18.23
CA GLY A 89 -8.28 50.72 -18.67
C GLY A 89 -7.23 51.05 -17.61
N LEU A 90 -7.60 50.98 -16.33
CA LEU A 90 -6.69 51.17 -15.20
C LEU A 90 -5.51 50.19 -15.27
N LYS A 91 -4.30 50.69 -15.09
CA LYS A 91 -3.06 49.91 -15.05
C LYS A 91 -2.31 50.16 -13.74
N VAL A 92 -1.53 49.18 -13.30
CA VAL A 92 -0.55 49.33 -12.21
C VAL A 92 0.85 49.17 -12.77
N THR A 93 1.76 50.04 -12.35
CA THR A 93 3.20 49.92 -12.60
C THR A 93 3.92 49.59 -11.30
N LEU A 94 4.67 48.50 -11.30
CA LEU A 94 5.37 48.00 -10.12
C LEU A 94 6.86 48.41 -10.12
N PRO A 95 7.49 48.61 -8.95
CA PRO A 95 8.94 48.78 -8.87
C PRO A 95 9.69 47.52 -9.34
N SER A 96 10.87 47.70 -9.91
CA SER A 96 11.70 46.61 -10.46
C SER A 96 12.36 45.66 -9.45
N GLY A 97 12.01 45.76 -8.16
CA GLY A 97 12.64 44.98 -7.08
C GLY A 97 11.68 44.45 -6.03
N ILE A 98 10.38 44.50 -6.27
CA ILE A 98 9.37 43.94 -5.37
C ILE A 98 9.05 42.50 -5.78
N ARG A 99 8.80 41.63 -4.80
CA ARG A 99 8.42 40.21 -4.98
C ARG A 99 7.47 39.78 -3.88
N GLY A 100 6.64 38.77 -4.15
CA GLY A 100 5.74 38.17 -3.16
C GLY A 100 4.27 38.53 -3.37
N ASP A 101 3.44 38.07 -2.43
CA ASP A 101 2.00 38.23 -2.44
C ASP A 101 1.58 39.45 -1.63
N PHE A 102 0.85 40.37 -2.27
CA PHE A 102 0.34 41.58 -1.66
C PHE A 102 -1.18 41.51 -1.60
N PRO A 103 -1.77 41.25 -0.41
CA PRO A 103 -3.21 41.24 -0.26
C PRO A 103 -3.72 42.67 -0.47
N LEU A 104 -4.59 42.84 -1.46
CA LEU A 104 -5.23 44.10 -1.78
C LEU A 104 -6.67 44.06 -1.28
N GLU A 105 -7.12 45.22 -0.79
CA GLU A 105 -8.52 45.43 -0.45
C GLU A 105 -9.04 46.58 -1.29
N THR A 106 -10.08 46.30 -2.08
CA THR A 106 -10.78 47.30 -2.88
C THR A 106 -12.15 47.54 -2.32
N THR A 107 -12.50 48.81 -2.10
CA THR A 107 -13.82 49.23 -1.63
C THR A 107 -14.44 50.22 -2.59
N ALA A 108 -15.65 49.94 -3.06
CA ALA A 108 -16.46 50.86 -3.85
C ALA A 108 -17.53 51.49 -2.95
N THR A 109 -17.68 52.81 -3.00
CA THR A 109 -18.64 53.59 -2.22
C THR A 109 -19.53 54.39 -3.17
N ALA A 110 -20.83 54.10 -3.15
CA ALA A 110 -21.85 54.95 -3.75
C ALA A 110 -22.24 56.02 -2.72
N THR A 111 -22.37 57.27 -3.15
CA THR A 111 -22.77 58.39 -2.26
C THR A 111 -23.81 59.27 -2.91
N GLU A 112 -24.89 59.47 -2.18
CA GLU A 112 -26.00 60.34 -2.53
C GLU A 112 -25.61 61.81 -2.52
N SER A 113 -25.81 62.47 -3.66
CA SER A 113 -25.45 63.89 -3.82
C SER A 113 -26.29 64.83 -2.95
N SER A 114 -27.50 64.40 -2.56
CA SER A 114 -28.50 65.23 -1.91
C SER A 114 -28.37 65.29 -0.38
N ASN A 115 -27.94 64.19 0.25
CA ASN A 115 -27.87 64.06 1.72
C ASN A 115 -26.58 63.40 2.22
N GLY A 116 -25.72 62.90 1.32
CA GLY A 116 -24.46 62.24 1.68
C GLY A 116 -24.62 60.83 2.25
N ASP A 117 -25.81 60.22 2.13
CA ASP A 117 -25.98 58.81 2.45
C ASP A 117 -25.06 57.94 1.57
N ALA A 118 -24.53 56.85 2.11
CA ALA A 118 -23.52 56.07 1.42
C ALA A 118 -23.66 54.56 1.65
N ALA A 119 -23.45 53.79 0.58
CA ALA A 119 -23.42 52.34 0.59
C ALA A 119 -22.10 51.83 0.00
N THR A 120 -21.58 50.72 0.55
CA THR A 120 -20.24 50.22 0.20
C THR A 120 -20.24 48.74 -0.15
N ALA A 121 -19.33 48.36 -1.05
CA ALA A 121 -18.98 46.98 -1.36
C ALA A 121 -17.46 46.82 -1.29
N THR A 122 -16.97 45.76 -0.64
CA THR A 122 -15.54 45.49 -0.48
C THR A 122 -15.21 44.09 -1.02
N VAL A 123 -14.16 44.01 -1.84
CA VAL A 123 -13.64 42.75 -2.38
C VAL A 123 -12.13 42.66 -2.11
N PRO A 124 -11.67 41.62 -1.38
CA PRO A 124 -10.26 41.32 -1.29
C PRO A 124 -9.80 40.60 -2.56
N PHE A 125 -8.62 40.93 -3.04
CA PHE A 125 -7.94 40.15 -4.07
C PHE A 125 -6.42 40.27 -3.93
N ASN A 126 -5.67 39.35 -4.51
CA ASN A 126 -4.23 39.29 -4.31
C ASN A 126 -3.50 39.81 -5.57
N LEU A 127 -2.52 40.70 -5.36
CA LEU A 127 -1.49 40.97 -6.36
C LEU A 127 -0.34 40.01 -6.12
N SER A 128 -0.12 39.08 -7.05
CA SER A 128 1.04 38.21 -7.01
C SER A 128 2.12 38.76 -7.93
N VAL A 129 3.30 39.00 -7.37
CA VAL A 129 4.46 39.42 -8.14
C VAL A 129 5.42 38.24 -8.26
N ASP A 130 5.64 37.80 -9.50
CA ASP A 130 6.55 36.70 -9.91
C ASP A 130 6.06 35.27 -9.60
N ARG A 131 5.04 34.77 -10.35
CA ARG A 131 4.53 33.38 -10.22
C ARG A 131 4.67 32.46 -11.44
N ASP A 132 4.91 32.97 -12.65
CA ASP A 132 4.84 32.10 -13.84
C ASP A 132 6.15 32.03 -14.62
N MET A 133 6.79 30.87 -14.52
CA MET A 133 7.79 30.41 -15.47
C MET A 133 7.56 28.94 -15.79
N SER A 134 7.13 28.64 -17.00
CA SER A 134 7.37 27.35 -17.64
C SER A 134 8.62 27.46 -18.51
N ILE A 135 9.52 26.50 -18.37
CA ILE A 135 10.64 26.30 -19.29
C ILE A 135 10.22 25.16 -20.19
N THR A 136 10.14 25.40 -21.50
CA THR A 136 9.80 24.39 -22.50
C THR A 136 10.98 24.21 -23.43
N PHE A 137 11.66 23.07 -23.36
CA PHE A 137 12.70 22.71 -24.30
C PHE A 137 12.06 22.12 -25.57
N SER A 138 12.53 22.53 -26.75
CA SER A 138 12.14 21.91 -28.03
C SER A 138 13.37 21.77 -28.94
N HIS A 139 13.40 20.68 -29.70
CA HIS A 139 14.49 20.38 -30.62
C HIS A 139 14.30 21.15 -31.93
N ALA A 140 15.33 21.88 -32.38
CA ALA A 140 15.40 22.45 -33.72
C ALA A 140 16.82 22.26 -34.28
N ILE A 141 16.95 21.48 -35.36
CA ILE A 141 18.22 21.28 -36.06
C ILE A 141 18.70 22.61 -36.64
N LEU A 142 19.92 23.04 -36.28
CA LEU A 142 20.56 24.18 -36.95
C LEU A 142 20.92 23.80 -38.40
N PRO A 143 20.58 24.64 -39.40
CA PRO A 143 20.82 24.35 -40.82
C PRO A 143 22.29 24.11 -41.23
N ASP A 144 23.26 24.36 -40.35
CA ASP A 144 24.69 24.36 -40.67
C ASP A 144 25.52 23.23 -40.02
N GLY A 145 24.90 22.36 -39.22
CA GLY A 145 25.56 21.18 -38.65
C GLY A 145 26.67 21.47 -37.64
N THR A 146 26.72 22.67 -37.04
CA THR A 146 27.73 22.98 -36.00
C THR A 146 27.28 22.66 -34.58
N GLN A 147 28.20 22.07 -33.80
CA GLN A 147 28.03 21.58 -32.43
C GLN A 147 28.37 22.67 -31.41
N ASN A 148 27.54 22.87 -30.39
CA ASN A 148 27.90 23.66 -29.21
C ASN A 148 27.92 22.76 -27.96
N LEU A 149 29.11 22.63 -27.37
CA LEU A 149 29.35 21.94 -26.11
C LEU A 149 29.13 22.94 -24.97
N ALA A 150 27.93 22.92 -24.38
CA ALA A 150 27.70 23.53 -23.08
C ALA A 150 26.93 22.53 -22.22
N ASP A 151 27.67 21.69 -21.48
CA ASP A 151 27.18 20.60 -20.62
C ASP A 151 26.48 21.07 -19.32
N SER A 152 26.02 22.32 -19.25
CA SER A 152 25.33 22.85 -18.07
C SER A 152 24.53 24.10 -18.42
N TYR A 153 23.22 24.06 -18.19
CA TYR A 153 22.35 25.23 -18.34
C TYR A 153 21.83 25.69 -16.98
N VAL A 154 22.18 26.92 -16.60
CA VAL A 154 21.63 27.61 -15.43
C VAL A 154 20.44 28.43 -15.90
N VAL A 155 19.25 28.09 -15.40
CA VAL A 155 18.04 28.88 -15.66
C VAL A 155 18.08 30.11 -14.76
N GLY A 156 18.08 31.30 -15.37
CA GLY A 156 17.92 32.56 -14.64
C GLY A 156 16.49 32.76 -14.16
N GLU A 157 16.34 33.28 -12.94
CA GLU A 157 15.05 33.72 -12.40
C GLU A 157 14.32 34.66 -13.38
N GLY A 158 13.05 34.40 -13.67
CA GLY A 158 12.18 35.21 -14.54
C GLY A 158 12.19 34.91 -16.05
N THR A 159 12.72 33.77 -16.54
CA THR A 159 12.85 33.50 -17.99
C THR A 159 12.22 32.19 -18.50
N SER A 160 11.16 32.27 -19.33
CA SER A 160 10.81 31.15 -20.21
C SER A 160 11.86 31.07 -21.31
N SER A 161 12.52 29.92 -21.46
CA SER A 161 13.54 29.69 -22.48
C SER A 161 13.29 28.36 -23.18
N THR A 162 13.51 28.34 -24.48
CA THR A 162 13.53 27.12 -25.30
C THR A 162 14.94 26.92 -25.80
N GLN A 163 15.52 25.76 -25.51
CA GLN A 163 16.88 25.45 -25.91
C GLN A 163 16.94 24.09 -26.61
N THR A 164 17.74 24.02 -27.67
CA THR A 164 18.06 22.77 -28.35
C THR A 164 19.36 22.22 -27.77
N ILE A 165 19.32 20.99 -27.26
CA ILE A 165 20.49 20.28 -26.73
C ILE A 165 20.81 19.12 -27.65
N THR A 166 22.07 19.01 -28.06
CA THR A 166 22.58 17.94 -28.96
C THR A 166 23.62 17.03 -28.29
N GLY A 167 23.73 17.09 -26.95
CA GLY A 167 24.63 16.28 -26.13
C GLY A 167 24.03 14.93 -25.69
N ALA A 168 24.87 14.06 -25.10
CA ALA A 168 24.50 12.71 -24.63
C ALA A 168 23.90 12.66 -23.21
N THR A 169 23.83 13.80 -22.52
CA THR A 169 23.19 13.96 -21.21
C THR A 169 22.69 15.40 -21.11
N MET A 170 21.48 15.60 -20.59
CA MET A 170 20.94 16.91 -20.24
C MET A 170 21.06 17.09 -18.72
N ASP A 171 22.06 17.88 -18.29
CA ASP A 171 22.23 18.27 -16.88
C ASP A 171 21.62 19.67 -16.65
N ILE A 172 20.49 19.73 -15.94
CA ILE A 172 19.87 21.00 -15.49
C ILE A 172 20.23 21.19 -14.01
N VAL A 173 20.98 22.25 -13.72
CA VAL A 173 21.48 22.57 -12.37
C VAL A 173 21.11 23.99 -11.95
N GLY A 174 20.89 24.19 -10.65
CA GLY A 174 20.69 25.54 -10.09
C GLY A 174 19.33 26.16 -10.42
N VAL A 175 18.31 25.32 -10.58
CA VAL A 175 16.92 25.76 -10.78
C VAL A 175 16.46 26.58 -9.57
N ALA A 176 15.90 27.77 -9.84
CA ALA A 176 15.44 28.68 -8.81
C ALA A 176 14.26 28.06 -8.00
N PRO A 177 14.16 28.36 -6.69
CA PRO A 177 12.95 28.05 -5.93
C PRO A 177 11.73 28.59 -6.68
N SER A 178 10.68 27.78 -6.84
CA SER A 178 9.42 28.03 -7.58
C SER A 178 9.39 27.89 -9.10
N ALA A 179 10.49 27.52 -9.78
CA ALA A 179 10.44 27.27 -11.22
C ALA A 179 9.64 25.99 -11.56
N ASN A 180 8.97 25.97 -12.72
CA ASN A 180 8.48 24.75 -13.34
C ASN A 180 9.39 24.38 -14.51
N VAL A 181 9.86 23.14 -14.52
CA VAL A 181 10.76 22.62 -15.58
C VAL A 181 9.98 21.57 -16.37
N SER A 182 9.79 21.80 -17.67
CA SER A 182 9.18 20.82 -18.58
C SER A 182 10.15 20.45 -19.68
N VAL A 183 10.49 19.17 -19.77
CA VAL A 183 11.38 18.63 -20.80
C VAL A 183 10.56 17.72 -21.72
N THR A 184 10.53 18.04 -23.02
CA THR A 184 9.83 17.28 -24.06
C THR A 184 10.80 17.02 -25.22
N TYR A 185 10.84 15.81 -25.76
CA TYR A 185 11.76 15.42 -26.85
C TYR A 185 11.04 14.97 -28.13
N ASP A 186 11.74 15.01 -29.27
CA ASP A 186 11.36 14.33 -30.51
C ASP A 186 12.14 13.01 -30.69
N ALA A 187 11.62 12.14 -31.56
CA ALA A 187 11.88 10.70 -31.62
C ALA A 187 13.31 10.25 -32.04
N GLN A 188 14.34 11.10 -31.93
CA GLN A 188 15.71 10.74 -32.32
C GLN A 188 16.79 11.28 -31.38
N GLY A 189 17.45 10.37 -30.65
CA GLY A 189 18.79 10.58 -30.12
C GLY A 189 18.86 10.77 -28.60
N ASN A 190 19.84 10.08 -28.02
CA ASN A 190 19.98 9.75 -26.62
C ASN A 190 20.64 10.90 -25.80
N PRO A 191 19.90 11.68 -24.98
CA PRO A 191 20.47 12.02 -23.67
C PRO A 191 19.75 11.40 -22.47
N ASP A 192 20.55 10.92 -21.49
CA ASP A 192 20.10 10.73 -20.11
C ASP A 192 19.69 12.10 -19.52
N ILE A 193 18.65 12.14 -18.69
CA ILE A 193 18.14 13.37 -18.10
C ILE A 193 18.54 13.43 -16.63
N ARG A 194 19.21 14.50 -16.21
CA ARG A 194 19.50 14.75 -14.79
C ARG A 194 19.06 16.15 -14.40
N LEU A 195 18.22 16.19 -13.37
CA LEU A 195 17.58 17.40 -12.89
C LEU A 195 17.95 17.53 -11.42
N ASN A 196 18.77 18.52 -11.09
CA ASN A 196 19.26 18.73 -9.73
C ASN A 196 19.05 20.17 -9.28
N SER A 197 18.26 20.37 -8.24
CA SER A 197 18.11 21.68 -7.61
C SER A 197 19.01 21.83 -6.39
N ALA A 198 19.65 23.01 -6.26
CA ALA A 198 20.49 23.34 -5.10
C ALA A 198 19.67 23.90 -3.91
N TRP A 199 18.37 24.16 -4.11
CA TRP A 199 17.50 24.86 -3.16
C TRP A 199 16.14 24.16 -3.07
N GLY A 200 15.77 23.65 -1.89
CA GLY A 200 14.59 22.82 -1.65
C GLY A 200 13.22 23.49 -1.85
N SER A 201 12.88 23.89 -3.08
CA SER A 201 11.56 24.42 -3.43
C SER A 201 11.33 24.51 -4.94
N VAL A 202 11.92 23.64 -5.76
CA VAL A 202 11.44 23.52 -7.14
C VAL A 202 10.12 22.78 -7.11
N ARG A 203 9.04 23.43 -7.55
CA ARG A 203 7.69 22.94 -7.32
C ARG A 203 7.38 21.76 -8.22
N ASN A 204 7.43 21.92 -9.54
CA ASN A 204 6.99 20.85 -10.45
C ASN A 204 8.06 20.58 -11.52
N ILE A 205 8.37 19.31 -11.72
CA ILE A 205 9.09 18.85 -12.91
C ILE A 205 8.20 17.92 -13.72
N ARG A 206 8.19 18.09 -15.04
CA ARG A 206 7.52 17.19 -15.99
C ARG A 206 8.51 16.76 -17.05
N VAL A 207 8.77 15.47 -17.12
CA VAL A 207 9.54 14.86 -18.21
C VAL A 207 8.58 14.03 -19.04
N GLU A 208 8.45 14.35 -20.33
CA GLU A 208 7.66 13.57 -21.29
C GLU A 208 8.57 13.08 -22.42
N ASP A 209 8.67 11.76 -22.58
CA ASP A 209 9.44 11.13 -23.65
C ASP A 209 8.77 9.81 -24.10
N ASP A 210 8.85 9.49 -25.39
CA ASP A 210 8.28 8.27 -25.98
C ASP A 210 9.37 7.24 -26.32
N GLN A 211 10.60 7.40 -25.78
CA GLN A 211 11.75 6.52 -26.04
C GLN A 211 12.44 6.10 -24.73
N PRO A 212 13.15 4.95 -24.70
CA PRO A 212 13.82 4.44 -23.50
C PRO A 212 14.87 5.42 -22.95
N ARG A 213 14.83 5.72 -21.64
CA ARG A 213 15.71 6.72 -20.99
C ARG A 213 16.13 6.38 -19.57
N ASN A 214 17.26 6.96 -19.15
CA ASN A 214 17.55 7.16 -17.73
C ASN A 214 17.17 8.59 -17.30
N VAL A 215 16.23 8.71 -16.37
CA VAL A 215 15.78 9.98 -15.77
C VAL A 215 16.17 10.02 -14.30
N LYS A 216 16.93 11.02 -13.90
CA LYS A 216 17.27 11.28 -12.50
C LYS A 216 16.77 12.65 -12.05
N VAL A 217 15.95 12.66 -11.00
CA VAL A 217 15.38 13.86 -10.40
C VAL A 217 15.84 13.95 -8.94
N THR A 218 16.31 15.12 -8.49
CA THR A 218 16.78 15.31 -7.11
C THR A 218 16.44 16.69 -6.54
N ASN A 219 15.89 16.73 -5.31
CA ASN A 219 15.48 17.94 -4.56
C ASN A 219 14.27 18.70 -5.16
N PHE A 220 13.08 18.09 -5.20
CA PHE A 220 11.85 18.68 -5.76
C PHE A 220 10.67 18.57 -4.79
N VAL A 221 9.62 19.36 -4.99
CA VAL A 221 8.36 19.18 -4.25
C VAL A 221 7.52 18.12 -4.97
N ASP A 222 7.17 18.36 -6.23
CA ASP A 222 6.39 17.44 -7.07
C ASP A 222 7.24 17.01 -8.29
N ALA A 223 7.37 15.70 -8.49
CA ALA A 223 8.04 15.14 -9.66
C ALA A 223 7.09 14.33 -10.54
N GLU A 224 6.94 14.72 -11.80
CA GLU A 224 6.20 13.97 -12.81
C GLU A 224 7.15 13.50 -13.91
N VAL A 225 7.23 12.18 -14.09
CA VAL A 225 8.02 11.54 -15.14
C VAL A 225 7.07 10.64 -15.91
N LEU A 226 6.87 10.92 -17.19
CA LEU A 226 6.01 10.16 -18.08
C LEU A 226 6.89 9.69 -19.25
N LEU A 227 7.19 8.41 -19.27
CA LEU A 227 7.87 7.72 -20.36
C LEU A 227 6.82 6.82 -21.04
N GLY A 228 6.65 6.97 -22.36
CA GLY A 228 5.73 6.20 -23.19
C GLY A 228 6.48 5.30 -24.16
N ASP A 229 7.63 4.78 -23.74
CA ASP A 229 8.55 4.01 -24.55
C ASP A 229 8.10 2.57 -24.75
N GLY A 230 8.80 1.86 -25.65
CA GLY A 230 8.62 0.43 -25.88
C GLY A 230 9.87 -0.38 -25.56
N GLY A 231 10.76 0.16 -24.73
CA GLY A 231 11.98 -0.50 -24.30
C GLY A 231 12.46 0.03 -22.94
N PRO A 232 13.47 -0.62 -22.34
CA PRO A 232 13.78 -0.49 -20.92
C PRO A 232 14.27 0.90 -20.51
N SER A 233 13.65 1.44 -19.47
CA SER A 233 13.85 2.76 -18.89
C SER A 233 14.27 2.67 -17.42
N SER A 234 14.91 3.73 -16.93
CA SER A 234 15.26 3.85 -15.52
C SER A 234 14.91 5.22 -15.00
N VAL A 235 14.09 5.28 -13.94
CA VAL A 235 13.71 6.51 -13.27
C VAL A 235 14.23 6.47 -11.84
N SER A 236 14.96 7.50 -11.43
CA SER A 236 15.41 7.68 -10.05
C SER A 236 15.00 9.05 -9.54
N VAL A 237 14.11 9.07 -8.56
CA VAL A 237 13.69 10.29 -7.88
C VAL A 237 14.15 10.24 -6.43
N THR A 238 15.00 11.18 -6.05
CA THR A 238 15.53 11.30 -4.69
C THR A 238 15.17 12.63 -4.09
N ASP A 239 14.85 12.67 -2.80
CA ASP A 239 14.57 13.93 -2.11
C ASP A 239 13.43 14.70 -2.82
N ALA A 240 12.34 13.99 -3.12
CA ALA A 240 11.08 14.59 -3.56
C ALA A 240 9.94 14.36 -2.56
N LYS A 241 8.94 15.26 -2.54
CA LYS A 241 7.81 15.18 -1.60
C LYS A 241 6.69 14.32 -2.18
N ASP A 242 6.20 14.70 -3.36
CA ASP A 242 5.11 14.07 -4.10
C ASP A 242 5.56 13.73 -5.53
N GLY A 243 4.84 12.83 -6.20
CA GLY A 243 5.13 12.61 -7.61
C GLY A 243 4.29 11.56 -8.31
N ARG A 244 4.35 11.61 -9.64
CA ARG A 244 3.77 10.63 -10.54
C ARG A 244 4.84 10.12 -11.49
N ILE A 245 5.09 8.83 -11.49
CA ILE A 245 5.98 8.17 -12.45
C ILE A 245 5.11 7.24 -13.28
N VAL A 246 5.17 7.39 -14.59
CA VAL A 246 4.59 6.45 -15.54
C VAL A 246 5.70 6.06 -16.50
N THR A 247 5.98 4.77 -16.65
CA THR A 247 6.86 4.26 -17.70
C THR A 247 6.05 3.43 -18.72
N GLY A 248 6.72 2.96 -19.77
CA GLY A 248 6.10 2.41 -20.98
C GLY A 248 6.13 0.88 -21.02
N ASP A 249 6.31 0.31 -22.21
CA ASP A 249 6.66 -1.11 -22.31
C ASP A 249 8.19 -1.26 -22.19
N GLY A 250 8.66 -2.38 -21.65
CA GLY A 250 10.06 -2.71 -21.41
C GLY A 250 10.34 -2.98 -19.94
N ASN A 251 11.44 -3.64 -19.64
CA ASN A 251 11.85 -3.92 -18.26
C ASN A 251 12.44 -2.65 -17.64
N ASP A 252 11.64 -1.99 -16.81
CA ASP A 252 11.93 -0.70 -16.23
C ASP A 252 12.49 -0.80 -14.82
N THR A 253 13.21 0.23 -14.40
CA THR A 253 13.75 0.33 -13.04
C THR A 253 13.41 1.67 -12.43
N ILE A 254 12.49 1.67 -11.45
CA ILE A 254 11.97 2.85 -10.78
C ILE A 254 12.46 2.88 -9.34
N ASN A 255 13.20 3.93 -8.96
CA ASN A 255 13.71 4.12 -7.61
C ASN A 255 13.23 5.45 -7.05
N VAL A 256 12.39 5.42 -6.02
CA VAL A 256 11.89 6.61 -5.31
C VAL A 256 12.42 6.63 -3.90
N ARG A 257 13.02 7.75 -3.49
CA ARG A 257 13.36 8.05 -2.09
C ARG A 257 12.67 9.34 -1.68
N ALA A 258 11.61 9.22 -0.88
CA ALA A 258 10.83 10.37 -0.41
C ALA A 258 11.60 11.21 0.64
N LEU A 259 11.32 12.51 0.68
CA LEU A 259 11.95 13.47 1.60
C LEU A 259 11.64 13.21 3.08
N SER A 260 12.67 13.35 3.91
CA SER A 260 12.54 13.53 5.36
C SER A 260 12.25 15.00 5.69
N ASP A 261 10.96 15.31 5.93
CA ASP A 261 10.32 16.40 6.72
C ASP A 261 10.96 17.82 6.84
N THR A 262 11.98 18.17 6.06
CA THR A 262 12.77 19.40 6.26
C THR A 262 12.22 20.59 5.45
N ILE A 263 11.29 20.34 4.51
CA ILE A 263 10.63 21.36 3.70
C ILE A 263 9.15 21.38 4.13
N GLY A 264 8.85 22.21 5.12
CA GLY A 264 7.60 22.17 5.87
C GLY A 264 6.31 22.23 5.03
N GLY A 265 5.34 21.43 5.45
CA GLY A 265 3.96 21.49 4.97
C GLY A 265 3.22 20.18 5.20
N ALA A 266 2.20 20.19 6.05
CA ALA A 266 1.43 19.04 6.53
C ALA A 266 0.50 18.39 5.48
N ALA A 267 1.01 17.92 4.35
CA ALA A 267 0.25 17.12 3.40
C ALA A 267 0.87 15.72 3.25
N ASN A 268 -0.01 14.72 3.19
CA ASN A 268 0.21 13.34 2.76
C ASN A 268 1.09 13.30 1.51
N ASN A 269 2.25 12.65 1.59
CA ASN A 269 3.12 12.48 0.44
C ASN A 269 2.51 11.40 -0.46
N GLN A 270 1.99 11.74 -1.64
CA GLN A 270 1.34 10.79 -2.55
C GLN A 270 2.25 10.51 -3.74
N TRP A 271 2.70 9.26 -3.84
CA TRP A 271 3.46 8.75 -4.99
C TRP A 271 2.57 7.84 -5.79
N ILE A 272 2.39 8.16 -7.07
CA ILE A 272 1.68 7.29 -8.02
C ILE A 272 2.74 6.75 -8.98
N VAL A 273 2.93 5.44 -9.01
CA VAL A 273 3.87 4.77 -9.92
C VAL A 273 3.09 3.79 -10.79
N SER A 274 3.34 3.83 -12.09
CA SER A 274 2.81 2.85 -13.03
C SER A 274 3.93 2.46 -13.99
N SER A 275 4.32 1.18 -14.08
CA SER A 275 5.47 0.79 -14.90
C SER A 275 5.14 0.20 -16.26
N GLY A 276 3.91 -0.30 -16.47
CA GLY A 276 3.43 -0.64 -17.81
C GLY A 276 3.60 -2.12 -18.11
N ALA A 277 4.35 -2.50 -19.14
CA ALA A 277 4.52 -3.91 -19.50
C ALA A 277 6.00 -4.27 -19.60
N GLY A 278 6.49 -5.23 -18.83
CA GLY A 278 7.88 -5.67 -18.75
C GLY A 278 8.11 -6.33 -17.41
N ASP A 279 9.28 -6.95 -17.20
CA ASP A 279 9.65 -7.41 -15.85
C ASP A 279 10.34 -6.24 -15.13
N ASP A 280 9.57 -5.50 -14.34
CA ASP A 280 9.95 -4.22 -13.77
C ASP A 280 10.49 -4.35 -12.34
N VAL A 281 11.35 -3.40 -11.97
CA VAL A 281 11.88 -3.29 -10.60
C VAL A 281 11.52 -1.94 -10.01
N ILE A 282 10.61 -1.94 -9.05
CA ILE A 282 10.10 -0.75 -8.37
C ILE A 282 10.59 -0.78 -6.92
N THR A 283 11.35 0.23 -6.52
CA THR A 283 11.78 0.41 -5.13
C THR A 283 11.35 1.78 -4.62
N ILE A 284 10.55 1.81 -3.54
CA ILE A 284 10.10 3.04 -2.90
C ILE A 284 10.56 3.04 -1.45
N GLN A 285 11.40 4.00 -1.09
CA GLN A 285 11.72 4.29 0.30
C GLN A 285 10.84 5.45 0.78
N ALA A 286 9.76 5.09 1.45
CA ALA A 286 8.80 6.01 2.05
C ALA A 286 9.38 6.70 3.30
N ALA A 287 8.85 7.88 3.63
CA ALA A 287 9.25 8.59 4.84
C ALA A 287 8.70 7.87 6.08
N SER A 288 9.51 7.79 7.14
CA SER A 288 9.21 7.05 8.38
C SER A 288 8.06 7.63 9.24
N ASN A 289 7.43 8.73 8.81
CA ASN A 289 6.35 9.40 9.54
C ASN A 289 4.95 8.84 9.22
N GLY A 290 4.86 7.80 8.37
CA GLY A 290 3.61 7.10 8.02
C GLY A 290 2.59 7.94 7.26
N ARG A 291 3.06 8.97 6.55
CA ARG A 291 2.23 9.89 5.75
C ARG A 291 2.39 9.72 4.25
N THR A 292 3.28 8.83 3.83
CA THR A 292 3.41 8.46 2.42
C THR A 292 2.29 7.48 2.09
N LEU A 293 1.60 7.65 0.97
CA LEU A 293 0.64 6.68 0.45
C LEU A 293 1.05 6.34 -0.99
N PRO A 294 2.07 5.46 -1.17
CA PRO A 294 2.41 4.92 -2.46
C PRO A 294 1.21 4.18 -3.05
N GLN A 295 0.89 4.52 -4.29
CA GLN A 295 -0.02 3.76 -5.14
C GLN A 295 0.81 3.27 -6.33
N VAL A 296 1.00 1.97 -6.42
CA VAL A 296 1.83 1.32 -7.43
C VAL A 296 0.95 0.41 -8.29
N ASP A 297 1.17 0.46 -9.60
CA ASP A 297 0.59 -0.43 -10.60
C ASP A 297 1.74 -0.95 -11.47
N ALA A 298 2.23 -2.15 -11.20
CA ALA A 298 3.41 -2.70 -11.88
C ALA A 298 3.07 -3.11 -13.33
N GLY A 299 1.90 -3.70 -13.52
CA GLY A 299 1.27 -3.84 -14.82
C GLY A 299 1.41 -5.26 -15.38
N ALA A 300 2.21 -5.50 -16.41
CA ALA A 300 2.30 -6.82 -17.01
C ALA A 300 3.74 -7.30 -17.18
N GLY A 301 4.09 -8.44 -16.60
CA GLY A 301 5.41 -9.05 -16.61
C GLY A 301 5.70 -9.59 -15.22
N ASP A 302 6.86 -10.22 -15.02
CA ASP A 302 7.21 -10.74 -13.70
C ASP A 302 7.87 -9.62 -12.87
N ASP A 303 7.08 -8.87 -12.10
CA ASP A 303 7.52 -7.63 -11.47
C ASP A 303 8.12 -7.85 -10.08
N THR A 304 9.01 -6.93 -9.66
CA THR A 304 9.51 -6.85 -8.30
C THR A 304 9.23 -5.48 -7.71
N VAL A 305 8.36 -5.44 -6.70
CA VAL A 305 8.00 -4.22 -5.96
C VAL A 305 8.47 -4.33 -4.52
N GLN A 306 9.28 -3.37 -4.08
CA GLN A 306 9.71 -3.25 -2.69
C GLN A 306 9.42 -1.84 -2.15
N ILE A 307 8.56 -1.75 -1.15
CA ILE A 307 8.25 -0.52 -0.44
C ILE A 307 8.76 -0.63 1.00
N THR A 308 9.47 0.38 1.48
CA THR A 308 10.02 0.42 2.85
C THR A 308 9.58 1.67 3.58
N GLY A 309 9.34 1.58 4.89
CA GLY A 309 8.80 2.68 5.69
C GLY A 309 7.64 2.24 6.59
N ASN A 310 6.87 3.22 7.06
CA ASN A 310 5.68 2.99 7.89
C ASN A 310 4.39 3.48 7.21
N SER A 311 4.36 3.48 5.87
CA SER A 311 3.29 4.06 5.06
C SER A 311 2.06 3.14 4.99
N VAL A 312 0.96 3.62 4.40
CA VAL A 312 -0.13 2.73 3.99
C VAL A 312 -0.04 2.65 2.48
N ASP A 313 0.26 1.46 1.98
CA ASP A 313 0.65 1.22 0.60
C ASP A 313 -0.51 0.54 -0.17
N GLN A 314 -0.66 0.92 -1.44
CA GLN A 314 -1.56 0.24 -2.38
C GLN A 314 -0.74 -0.25 -3.56
N VAL A 315 -0.70 -1.55 -3.78
CA VAL A 315 0.09 -2.15 -4.87
C VAL A 315 -0.80 -3.09 -5.68
N LEU A 316 -0.77 -2.90 -7.00
CA LEU A 316 -1.30 -3.85 -7.98
C LEU A 316 -0.08 -4.44 -8.71
N GLY A 317 0.09 -5.76 -8.66
CA GLY A 317 1.08 -6.50 -9.45
C GLY A 317 0.66 -6.53 -10.91
N GLY A 318 -0.47 -7.17 -11.18
CA GLY A 318 -1.14 -7.14 -12.47
C GLY A 318 -1.12 -8.51 -13.12
N SER A 319 -0.31 -8.75 -14.15
CA SER A 319 -0.19 -10.09 -14.75
C SER A 319 1.27 -10.51 -14.86
N GLY A 320 1.58 -11.77 -14.59
CA GLY A 320 2.95 -12.26 -14.45
C GLY A 320 3.15 -12.76 -13.03
N ASN A 321 4.31 -13.33 -12.74
CA ASN A 321 4.63 -13.86 -11.41
C ASN A 321 5.34 -12.77 -10.62
N ASP A 322 4.58 -12.05 -9.81
CA ASP A 322 5.05 -10.85 -9.15
C ASP A 322 5.63 -11.15 -7.77
N ARG A 323 6.62 -10.35 -7.38
CA ARG A 323 7.17 -10.34 -6.03
C ARG A 323 6.96 -8.97 -5.40
N ILE A 324 6.02 -8.89 -4.48
CA ILE A 324 5.61 -7.64 -3.83
C ILE A 324 5.90 -7.73 -2.34
N SER A 325 6.59 -6.73 -1.80
CA SER A 325 6.84 -6.60 -0.36
C SER A 325 6.62 -5.17 0.09
N THR A 326 5.72 -4.99 1.05
CA THR A 326 5.51 -3.77 1.83
C THR A 326 6.08 -3.98 3.24
N ASP A 327 6.39 -2.90 3.95
CA ASP A 327 7.10 -2.94 5.24
C ASP A 327 6.11 -2.77 6.38
N ALA A 328 6.15 -1.70 7.17
CA ALA A 328 5.10 -1.44 8.14
C ALA A 328 3.99 -0.61 7.50
N GLY A 329 2.74 -0.88 7.86
CA GLY A 329 1.60 -0.26 7.20
C GLY A 329 0.30 -1.01 7.45
N ASN A 330 -0.80 -0.51 6.93
CA ASN A 330 -2.01 -1.33 6.77
C ASN A 330 -2.25 -1.36 5.28
N ASP A 331 -1.57 -2.27 4.61
CA ASP A 331 -1.33 -2.22 3.18
C ASP A 331 -2.39 -3.03 2.43
N ALA A 332 -2.61 -2.65 1.17
CA ALA A 332 -3.49 -3.37 0.26
C ALA A 332 -2.68 -3.81 -0.96
N ILE A 333 -2.49 -5.11 -1.09
CA ILE A 333 -1.71 -5.73 -2.16
C ILE A 333 -2.64 -6.65 -2.97
N ASP A 334 -2.65 -6.47 -4.28
CA ASP A 334 -3.33 -7.34 -5.25
C ASP A 334 -2.28 -7.88 -6.22
N GLY A 335 -2.00 -9.19 -6.18
CA GLY A 335 -1.04 -9.86 -7.05
C GLY A 335 -1.55 -9.89 -8.49
N GLY A 336 -2.77 -10.36 -8.68
CA GLY A 336 -3.47 -10.32 -9.95
C GLY A 336 -3.49 -11.69 -10.64
N ALA A 337 -2.70 -11.88 -11.69
CA ALA A 337 -2.69 -13.14 -12.44
C ALA A 337 -1.26 -13.67 -12.63
N GLY A 338 -0.98 -14.87 -12.15
CA GLY A 338 0.34 -15.49 -12.14
C GLY A 338 0.57 -16.12 -10.78
N ASP A 339 1.74 -16.75 -10.59
CA ASP A 339 2.10 -17.35 -9.30
C ASP A 339 2.85 -16.30 -8.47
N ASP A 340 2.12 -15.54 -7.64
CA ASP A 340 2.64 -14.35 -6.96
C ASP A 340 3.25 -14.65 -5.58
N ILE A 341 4.16 -13.78 -5.12
CA ILE A 341 4.64 -13.75 -3.73
C ILE A 341 4.36 -12.39 -3.13
N LEU A 342 3.45 -12.35 -2.17
CA LEU A 342 2.98 -11.13 -1.52
C LEU A 342 3.40 -11.11 -0.05
N ASP A 343 4.09 -10.06 0.38
CA ASP A 343 4.52 -9.86 1.77
C ASP A 343 4.02 -8.50 2.28
N GLY A 344 3.07 -8.53 3.21
CA GLY A 344 2.46 -7.32 3.82
C GLY A 344 3.32 -6.67 4.91
N GLY A 345 4.25 -7.43 5.49
CA GLY A 345 5.13 -6.92 6.54
C GLY A 345 4.43 -6.74 7.90
N ALA A 346 4.23 -5.51 8.35
CA ALA A 346 3.74 -5.23 9.70
C ALA A 346 2.56 -4.26 9.73
N GLY A 347 1.40 -4.77 10.12
CA GLY A 347 0.21 -4.04 10.51
C GLY A 347 -1.01 -4.85 10.11
N ASN A 348 -2.12 -4.23 9.75
CA ASN A 348 -3.31 -4.99 9.37
C ASN A 348 -3.47 -4.93 7.85
N ASP A 349 -2.94 -5.95 7.18
CA ASP A 349 -2.77 -5.93 5.74
C ASP A 349 -3.89 -6.70 5.03
N THR A 350 -4.13 -6.35 3.77
CA THR A 350 -5.06 -7.06 2.88
C THR A 350 -4.30 -7.53 1.65
N LEU A 351 -4.12 -8.85 1.54
CA LEU A 351 -3.42 -9.50 0.44
C LEU A 351 -4.43 -10.29 -0.39
N LEU A 352 -4.52 -9.97 -1.68
CA LEU A 352 -5.29 -10.70 -2.68
C LEU A 352 -4.29 -11.36 -3.64
N GLY A 353 -4.23 -12.69 -3.67
CA GLY A 353 -3.37 -13.42 -4.63
C GLY A 353 -3.88 -13.25 -6.04
N GLY A 354 -5.11 -13.73 -6.28
CA GLY A 354 -5.79 -13.56 -7.55
C GLY A 354 -5.94 -14.89 -8.27
N ALA A 355 -5.30 -15.05 -9.43
CA ALA A 355 -5.34 -16.28 -10.20
C ALA A 355 -3.93 -16.84 -10.40
N GLY A 356 -3.71 -18.08 -9.99
CA GLY A 356 -2.40 -18.72 -10.02
C GLY A 356 -2.09 -19.34 -8.67
N ARG A 357 -0.87 -19.78 -8.45
CA ARG A 357 -0.47 -20.44 -7.19
C ARG A 357 0.29 -19.46 -6.32
N ASP A 358 -0.44 -18.75 -5.48
CA ASP A 358 0.10 -17.61 -4.77
C ASP A 358 0.69 -18.00 -3.41
N THR A 359 1.70 -17.25 -2.98
CA THR A 359 2.25 -17.31 -1.61
C THR A 359 2.00 -15.98 -0.90
N LEU A 360 1.16 -16.01 0.11
CA LEU A 360 0.76 -14.84 0.89
C LEU A 360 1.41 -14.86 2.28
N ILE A 361 2.14 -13.81 2.61
CA ILE A 361 2.80 -13.58 3.89
C ILE A 361 2.17 -12.31 4.48
N GLY A 362 1.23 -12.47 5.43
CA GLY A 362 0.64 -11.33 6.12
C GLY A 362 1.66 -10.59 6.99
N GLY A 363 2.52 -11.36 7.65
CA GLY A 363 3.52 -10.83 8.57
C GLY A 363 2.96 -10.66 9.98
N THR A 364 3.14 -9.50 10.61
CA THR A 364 2.61 -9.27 11.96
C THR A 364 1.41 -8.34 11.96
N GLY A 365 0.34 -8.73 12.65
CA GLY A 365 -0.83 -7.89 12.90
C GLY A 365 -2.11 -8.66 12.65
N ASN A 366 -3.16 -8.04 12.12
CA ASN A 366 -4.42 -8.75 11.87
C ASN A 366 -4.74 -8.68 10.39
N ASP A 367 -4.35 -9.72 9.67
CA ASP A 367 -4.29 -9.66 8.22
C ASP A 367 -5.49 -10.35 7.57
N THR A 368 -5.79 -9.95 6.35
CA THR A 368 -6.76 -10.62 5.48
C THR A 368 -6.01 -11.17 4.28
N LEU A 369 -5.89 -12.49 4.21
CA LEU A 369 -5.26 -13.21 3.12
C LEU A 369 -6.35 -13.91 2.31
N ASN A 370 -6.41 -13.62 1.02
CA ASN A 370 -7.29 -14.27 0.08
C ASN A 370 -6.48 -14.79 -1.10
N GLY A 371 -6.27 -16.11 -1.16
CA GLY A 371 -5.49 -16.73 -2.24
C GLY A 371 -6.16 -16.50 -3.58
N GLY A 372 -7.37 -17.01 -3.75
CA GLY A 372 -8.21 -16.68 -4.89
C GLY A 372 -8.59 -17.93 -5.67
N ALA A 373 -8.16 -18.01 -6.93
CA ALA A 373 -8.33 -19.19 -7.76
C ALA A 373 -7.05 -20.04 -7.73
N ASP A 374 -7.20 -21.33 -8.03
CA ASP A 374 -6.13 -22.32 -8.01
C ASP A 374 -5.69 -22.73 -6.59
N VAL A 375 -4.40 -22.91 -6.31
CA VAL A 375 -3.91 -23.55 -5.08
C VAL A 375 -2.89 -22.67 -4.40
N ASP A 376 -3.30 -22.07 -3.29
CA ASP A 376 -2.59 -20.96 -2.65
C ASP A 376 -2.00 -21.37 -1.30
N THR A 377 -0.98 -20.62 -0.87
CA THR A 377 -0.23 -20.87 0.35
C THR A 377 -0.22 -19.65 1.26
N ALA A 378 -0.70 -19.80 2.49
CA ALA A 378 -0.42 -18.84 3.55
C ALA A 378 0.88 -19.23 4.27
N SER A 379 1.85 -18.32 4.34
CA SER A 379 3.15 -18.60 4.92
C SER A 379 3.41 -17.80 6.20
N TYR A 380 3.71 -18.54 7.27
CA TYR A 380 4.10 -18.03 8.58
C TYR A 380 5.57 -18.32 8.92
N ALA A 381 6.39 -18.65 7.92
CA ALA A 381 7.78 -19.04 8.10
C ALA A 381 8.65 -18.00 8.83
N ALA A 382 8.31 -16.71 8.69
CA ALA A 382 8.99 -15.60 9.35
C ALA A 382 8.43 -15.26 10.75
N ALA A 383 7.36 -15.92 11.20
CA ALA A 383 6.75 -15.66 12.51
C ALA A 383 7.76 -15.91 13.64
N THR A 384 7.72 -15.04 14.66
CA THR A 384 8.69 -15.05 15.78
C THR A 384 8.22 -15.87 16.98
N SER A 385 7.07 -16.54 16.85
CA SER A 385 6.52 -17.50 17.79
C SER A 385 5.65 -18.53 17.05
N ALA A 386 5.29 -19.60 17.75
CA ALA A 386 4.39 -20.63 17.22
C ALA A 386 3.07 -20.05 16.68
N VAL A 387 2.55 -20.71 15.65
CA VAL A 387 1.28 -20.41 15.00
C VAL A 387 0.26 -21.51 15.17
N THR A 388 -1.02 -21.12 15.16
CA THR A 388 -2.16 -22.04 15.20
C THR A 388 -3.11 -21.69 14.08
N VAL A 389 -3.17 -22.52 13.05
CA VAL A 389 -3.92 -22.24 11.82
C VAL A 389 -4.95 -23.33 11.58
N ASN A 390 -6.16 -22.94 11.20
CA ASN A 390 -7.23 -23.83 10.81
C ASN A 390 -7.90 -23.32 9.52
N LEU A 391 -7.66 -24.00 8.40
CA LEU A 391 -8.18 -23.65 7.08
C LEU A 391 -9.70 -23.87 6.94
N ALA A 392 -10.33 -24.63 7.84
CA ALA A 392 -11.80 -24.75 7.88
C ALA A 392 -12.46 -23.53 8.55
N THR A 393 -11.68 -22.64 9.18
CA THR A 393 -12.18 -21.43 9.84
C THR A 393 -12.12 -20.24 8.88
N THR A 394 -13.27 -19.81 8.37
CA THR A 394 -13.38 -18.66 7.46
C THR A 394 -13.58 -17.31 8.19
N ALA A 395 -13.71 -17.34 9.52
CA ALA A 395 -13.73 -16.13 10.33
C ALA A 395 -12.30 -15.78 10.76
N ALA A 396 -12.10 -14.55 11.23
CA ALA A 396 -10.84 -14.15 11.83
C ALA A 396 -10.45 -15.12 12.98
N GLN A 397 -9.25 -15.67 12.91
CA GLN A 397 -8.73 -16.67 13.84
C GLN A 397 -7.43 -16.18 14.46
N ASN A 398 -7.22 -16.46 15.74
CA ASN A 398 -5.97 -16.11 16.41
C ASN A 398 -4.89 -17.09 15.97
N THR A 399 -4.07 -16.66 15.01
CA THR A 399 -2.97 -17.43 14.42
C THR A 399 -1.72 -17.40 15.29
N GLY A 400 -1.72 -16.70 16.42
CA GLY A 400 -0.59 -16.67 17.35
C GLY A 400 0.50 -15.71 16.88
N GLY A 401 1.59 -16.27 16.32
CA GLY A 401 2.75 -15.50 15.86
C GLY A 401 2.51 -14.56 14.67
N GLY A 402 1.42 -14.76 13.90
CA GLY A 402 0.95 -13.83 12.87
C GLY A 402 0.01 -12.75 13.44
N GLY A 403 -0.94 -13.18 14.28
CA GLY A 403 -1.82 -12.31 15.06
C GLY A 403 -3.26 -12.81 14.97
N THR A 404 -4.21 -11.99 14.52
CA THR A 404 -5.60 -12.45 14.28
C THR A 404 -5.96 -12.31 12.81
N ASP A 405 -5.72 -13.37 12.05
CA ASP A 405 -5.81 -13.34 10.59
C ASP A 405 -7.12 -13.93 10.07
N THR A 406 -7.53 -13.51 8.89
CA THR A 406 -8.62 -14.12 8.12
C THR A 406 -8.02 -14.76 6.87
N LEU A 407 -8.22 -16.06 6.71
CA LEU A 407 -7.70 -16.86 5.61
C LEU A 407 -8.88 -17.31 4.72
N ASN A 408 -8.89 -16.88 3.46
CA ASN A 408 -9.92 -17.24 2.49
C ASN A 408 -9.27 -17.87 1.26
N SER A 409 -9.88 -18.93 0.72
CA SER A 409 -9.36 -19.62 -0.48
C SER A 409 -7.87 -19.92 -0.35
N ILE A 410 -7.50 -20.57 0.77
CA ILE A 410 -6.13 -21.02 1.04
C ILE A 410 -6.20 -22.53 1.23
N GLU A 411 -5.37 -23.24 0.48
CA GLU A 411 -5.29 -24.71 0.50
C GLU A 411 -4.04 -25.19 1.24
N ASN A 412 -2.99 -24.37 1.32
CA ASN A 412 -1.72 -24.75 1.94
C ASN A 412 -1.29 -23.79 3.04
N VAL A 413 -0.56 -24.31 4.02
CA VAL A 413 0.03 -23.52 5.10
C VAL A 413 1.47 -23.92 5.32
N THR A 414 2.35 -22.93 5.42
CA THR A 414 3.70 -23.08 5.96
C THR A 414 3.74 -22.49 7.37
N GLY A 415 4.13 -23.31 8.35
CA GLY A 415 4.36 -22.94 9.73
C GLY A 415 5.65 -22.14 9.92
N SER A 416 5.98 -21.90 11.18
CA SER A 416 7.10 -21.13 11.70
C SER A 416 8.30 -22.03 12.05
N ASN A 417 9.24 -21.50 12.85
CA ASN A 417 10.36 -22.28 13.40
C ASN A 417 10.10 -22.72 14.86
N PHE A 418 8.83 -22.77 15.26
CA PHE A 418 8.38 -23.12 16.61
C PHE A 418 7.29 -24.18 16.54
N ASN A 419 6.92 -24.73 17.69
CA ASN A 419 5.92 -25.79 17.78
C ASN A 419 4.52 -25.33 17.34
N ASP A 420 4.16 -25.63 16.11
CA ASP A 420 2.95 -25.15 15.46
C ASP A 420 1.80 -26.14 15.57
N THR A 421 0.59 -25.64 15.34
CA THR A 421 -0.62 -26.46 15.20
C THR A 421 -1.34 -26.07 13.91
N LEU A 422 -1.24 -26.92 12.89
CA LEU A 422 -1.76 -26.67 11.56
C LEU A 422 -2.92 -27.63 11.26
N THR A 423 -4.07 -27.10 10.85
CA THR A 423 -5.25 -27.88 10.50
C THR A 423 -5.76 -27.50 9.11
N GLY A 424 -5.91 -28.49 8.24
CA GLY A 424 -6.51 -28.36 6.91
C GLY A 424 -8.03 -28.19 6.93
N ASN A 425 -8.64 -28.27 5.75
CA ASN A 425 -10.07 -28.23 5.54
C ASN A 425 -10.56 -29.56 4.93
N SER A 426 -11.52 -29.54 4.01
CA SER A 426 -12.05 -30.76 3.38
C SER A 426 -11.53 -31.02 1.96
N GLY A 427 -10.66 -30.13 1.47
CA GLY A 427 -9.96 -30.28 0.20
C GLY A 427 -8.53 -30.77 0.45
N ASP A 428 -7.82 -31.07 -0.63
CA ASP A 428 -6.45 -31.57 -0.57
C ASP A 428 -5.51 -30.45 -0.12
N ASN A 429 -4.89 -30.59 1.07
CA ASN A 429 -4.04 -29.57 1.67
C ASN A 429 -2.58 -30.00 1.75
N ARG A 430 -1.64 -29.06 1.59
CA ARG A 430 -0.25 -29.21 2.03
C ARG A 430 -0.03 -28.40 3.31
N LEU A 431 0.32 -29.09 4.39
CA LEU A 431 0.70 -28.48 5.66
C LEU A 431 2.19 -28.74 5.91
N GLU A 432 2.98 -27.69 6.03
CA GLU A 432 4.42 -27.76 6.32
C GLU A 432 4.69 -27.16 7.70
N GLY A 433 5.09 -27.97 8.68
CA GLY A 433 5.31 -27.57 10.06
C GLY A 433 6.48 -26.61 10.22
N GLY A 434 7.61 -26.92 9.58
CA GLY A 434 8.81 -26.10 9.63
C GLY A 434 9.83 -26.67 10.60
N ALA A 435 10.24 -25.91 11.61
CA ALA A 435 11.08 -26.42 12.68
C ALA A 435 10.32 -26.36 13.99
N GLY A 436 10.63 -27.25 14.92
CA GLY A 436 9.85 -27.35 16.17
C GLY A 436 9.18 -28.71 16.27
N ASN A 437 8.38 -28.90 17.30
CA ASN A 437 7.57 -30.10 17.45
C ASN A 437 6.14 -29.75 17.09
N ASP A 438 5.76 -30.07 15.87
CA ASP A 438 4.53 -29.58 15.24
C ASP A 438 3.39 -30.60 15.35
N THR A 439 2.16 -30.11 15.32
CA THR A 439 0.95 -30.94 15.24
C THR A 439 0.19 -30.60 13.98
N LEU A 440 0.08 -31.56 13.05
CA LEU A 440 -0.51 -31.39 11.74
C LEU A 440 -1.77 -32.27 11.62
N SER A 441 -2.88 -31.69 11.16
CA SER A 441 -4.15 -32.40 10.92
C SER A 441 -4.69 -32.03 9.55
N GLY A 442 -4.58 -32.92 8.56
CA GLY A 442 -5.12 -32.70 7.21
C GLY A 442 -6.65 -32.55 7.16
N ALA A 443 -7.34 -33.29 8.04
CA ALA A 443 -8.80 -33.44 8.11
C ALA A 443 -9.38 -34.36 7.03
N LEU A 444 -10.11 -33.86 6.03
CA LEU A 444 -10.59 -34.69 4.92
C LEU A 444 -9.89 -34.23 3.64
N GLY A 445 -9.58 -35.16 2.74
CA GLY A 445 -8.91 -34.82 1.48
C GLY A 445 -7.70 -35.72 1.29
N ASP A 446 -7.01 -35.57 0.17
CA ASP A 446 -5.74 -36.26 -0.07
C ASP A 446 -4.59 -35.31 0.33
N ASP A 447 -4.17 -35.39 1.59
CA ASP A 447 -3.30 -34.37 2.19
C ASP A 447 -1.80 -34.70 2.12
N VAL A 448 -0.96 -33.66 2.19
CA VAL A 448 0.47 -33.78 2.44
C VAL A 448 0.80 -33.12 3.77
N LEU A 449 1.18 -33.93 4.77
CA LEU A 449 1.61 -33.46 6.08
C LEU A 449 3.13 -33.61 6.21
N ASP A 450 3.82 -32.47 6.19
CA ASP A 450 5.27 -32.38 6.25
C ASP A 450 5.68 -31.75 7.59
N GLY A 451 6.11 -32.58 8.55
CA GLY A 451 6.48 -32.12 9.88
C GLY A 451 7.74 -31.26 9.89
N GLY A 452 8.64 -31.46 8.93
CA GLY A 452 9.91 -30.74 8.87
C GLY A 452 10.91 -31.23 9.92
N ALA A 453 11.43 -30.32 10.74
CA ALA A 453 12.51 -30.59 11.67
C ALA A 453 12.05 -30.54 13.13
N GLY A 454 11.93 -31.71 13.76
CA GLY A 454 11.84 -31.82 15.20
C GLY A 454 11.25 -33.15 15.60
N THR A 455 10.16 -33.14 16.34
CA THR A 455 9.42 -34.35 16.69
C THR A 455 7.95 -34.08 16.49
N ASP A 456 7.45 -34.51 15.34
CA ASP A 456 6.22 -34.00 14.76
C ASP A 456 5.11 -35.03 14.85
N THR A 457 3.87 -34.55 14.91
CA THR A 457 2.68 -35.37 15.14
C THR A 457 1.67 -35.17 14.03
N ALA A 458 1.35 -36.24 13.29
CA ALA A 458 0.13 -36.27 12.48
C ALA A 458 -1.06 -36.66 13.37
N SER A 459 -2.08 -35.81 13.38
CA SER A 459 -3.26 -35.94 14.24
C SER A 459 -4.51 -36.21 13.41
N TYR A 460 -5.17 -37.30 13.75
CA TYR A 460 -6.45 -37.74 13.18
C TYR A 460 -7.60 -37.63 14.19
N ALA A 461 -7.41 -36.89 15.28
CA ALA A 461 -8.35 -36.77 16.38
C ALA A 461 -9.74 -36.24 15.97
N SER A 462 -9.83 -35.51 14.86
CA SER A 462 -11.08 -34.98 14.30
C SER A 462 -11.76 -35.90 13.28
N ALA A 463 -11.11 -37.02 12.89
CA ALA A 463 -11.66 -37.94 11.91
C ALA A 463 -13.00 -38.52 12.38
N THR A 464 -13.94 -38.63 11.45
CA THR A 464 -15.32 -39.06 11.74
C THR A 464 -15.52 -40.56 11.57
N SER A 465 -14.44 -41.30 11.38
CA SER A 465 -14.37 -42.75 11.26
C SER A 465 -12.97 -43.22 11.64
N ALA A 466 -12.83 -44.52 11.90
CA ALA A 466 -11.54 -45.14 12.21
C ALA A 466 -10.49 -44.86 11.13
N VAL A 467 -9.24 -44.67 11.57
CA VAL A 467 -8.10 -44.45 10.70
C VAL A 467 -7.13 -45.63 10.73
N ALA A 468 -6.43 -45.84 9.62
CA ALA A 468 -5.38 -46.85 9.49
C ALA A 468 -4.13 -46.19 8.92
N VAL A 469 -3.14 -45.92 9.79
CA VAL A 469 -2.00 -45.05 9.45
C VAL A 469 -0.68 -45.70 9.83
N SER A 470 0.31 -45.62 8.96
CA SER A 470 1.65 -46.15 9.18
C SER A 470 2.75 -45.15 8.84
N LEU A 471 3.66 -44.91 9.78
CA LEU A 471 4.87 -44.11 9.58
C LEU A 471 5.93 -44.84 8.73
N ALA A 472 5.83 -46.16 8.61
CA ALA A 472 6.73 -46.95 7.76
C ALA A 472 6.45 -46.76 6.24
N ILE A 473 5.34 -46.11 5.88
CA ILE A 473 4.97 -45.82 4.48
C ILE A 473 5.41 -44.40 4.13
N THR A 474 6.38 -44.28 3.23
CA THR A 474 6.98 -42.99 2.82
C THR A 474 6.26 -42.29 1.67
N GLY A 475 5.03 -42.69 1.35
CA GLY A 475 4.25 -42.17 0.23
C GLY A 475 2.76 -42.13 0.56
N ALA A 476 1.96 -41.80 -0.44
CA ALA A 476 0.51 -41.75 -0.32
C ALA A 476 -0.05 -43.07 0.25
N GLN A 477 -0.78 -42.97 1.37
CA GLN A 477 -1.41 -44.09 2.06
C GLN A 477 -2.89 -43.79 2.28
N ASN A 478 -3.73 -44.81 2.10
CA ASN A 478 -5.14 -44.68 2.44
C ASN A 478 -5.27 -44.73 3.96
N THR A 479 -5.56 -43.58 4.56
CA THR A 479 -5.69 -43.41 6.02
C THR A 479 -7.08 -43.76 6.52
N GLY A 480 -7.98 -44.21 5.64
CA GLY A 480 -9.34 -44.62 5.98
C GLY A 480 -10.26 -43.42 6.11
N GLY A 481 -10.50 -42.98 7.35
CA GLY A 481 -11.43 -41.89 7.67
C GLY A 481 -11.01 -40.48 7.27
N ALA A 482 -9.78 -40.30 6.76
CA ALA A 482 -9.21 -38.99 6.43
C ALA A 482 -8.89 -38.80 4.93
N GLY A 483 -8.65 -39.87 4.16
CA GLY A 483 -8.42 -39.79 2.72
C GLY A 483 -7.17 -40.56 2.30
N ILE A 484 -6.45 -40.06 1.29
CA ILE A 484 -5.14 -40.58 0.90
C ILE A 484 -4.05 -39.56 1.27
N ASP A 485 -3.43 -39.77 2.42
CA ASP A 485 -2.45 -38.83 2.95
C ASP A 485 -1.01 -39.25 2.66
N THR A 486 -0.11 -38.28 2.56
CA THR A 486 1.34 -38.48 2.55
C THR A 486 1.93 -37.85 3.79
N LEU A 487 2.65 -38.65 4.59
CA LEU A 487 3.33 -38.20 5.80
C LEU A 487 4.84 -38.08 5.53
N ILE A 488 5.42 -36.92 5.81
CA ILE A 488 6.83 -36.60 5.60
C ILE A 488 7.39 -36.05 6.91
N GLY A 489 8.49 -36.63 7.43
CA GLY A 489 9.11 -36.16 8.67
C GLY A 489 8.16 -36.17 9.86
N ILE A 490 7.38 -37.25 10.04
CA ILE A 490 6.45 -37.41 11.15
C ILE A 490 6.91 -38.57 12.03
N GLU A 491 7.10 -38.33 13.32
CA GLU A 491 7.52 -39.35 14.29
C GLU A 491 6.36 -39.89 15.12
N ASN A 492 5.24 -39.17 15.21
CA ASN A 492 4.12 -39.49 16.11
C ASN A 492 2.78 -39.52 15.39
N LEU A 493 1.87 -40.34 15.91
CA LEU A 493 0.49 -40.44 15.44
C LEU A 493 -0.50 -40.26 16.59
N THR A 494 -1.58 -39.52 16.34
CA THR A 494 -2.78 -39.50 17.19
C THR A 494 -3.97 -39.98 16.37
N GLY A 495 -4.67 -41.00 16.86
CA GLY A 495 -5.89 -41.55 16.28
C GLY A 495 -7.12 -40.69 16.56
N SER A 496 -8.26 -41.23 16.14
CA SER A 496 -9.59 -40.67 16.20
C SER A 496 -10.35 -41.07 17.49
N GLY A 497 -11.67 -40.95 17.47
CA GLY A 497 -12.57 -41.46 18.52
C GLY A 497 -13.19 -42.82 18.19
N PHE A 498 -12.59 -43.58 17.27
CA PHE A 498 -13.06 -44.86 16.78
C PHE A 498 -11.93 -45.91 16.84
N ASP A 499 -12.26 -47.17 16.53
CA ASP A 499 -11.31 -48.29 16.57
C ASP A 499 -10.20 -48.15 15.50
N ASP A 500 -9.07 -47.54 15.87
CA ASP A 500 -8.00 -47.16 14.96
C ASP A 500 -6.92 -48.23 14.80
N ALA A 501 -6.12 -48.13 13.73
CA ALA A 501 -4.94 -48.95 13.50
C ALA A 501 -3.71 -48.07 13.22
N LEU A 502 -2.85 -47.88 14.22
CA LEU A 502 -1.67 -47.01 14.14
C LEU A 502 -0.38 -47.82 14.18
N THR A 503 0.51 -47.57 13.23
CA THR A 503 1.80 -48.27 13.12
C THR A 503 2.96 -47.27 13.05
N GLY A 504 3.90 -47.35 13.98
CA GLY A 504 5.16 -46.61 13.95
C GLY A 504 6.17 -47.18 12.96
N ASP A 505 7.41 -46.71 13.02
CA ASP A 505 8.48 -47.10 12.14
C ASP A 505 9.67 -47.71 12.90
N ALA A 506 10.92 -47.38 12.54
CA ALA A 506 12.11 -47.82 13.25
C ALA A 506 12.66 -46.74 14.21
N GLY A 507 12.03 -45.57 14.25
CA GLY A 507 12.34 -44.47 15.14
C GLY A 507 11.71 -44.66 16.53
N ASN A 508 11.86 -43.67 17.40
CA ASN A 508 11.13 -43.67 18.68
C ASN A 508 9.79 -42.96 18.43
N ASN A 509 8.69 -43.69 18.41
CA ASN A 509 7.38 -43.13 18.06
C ASN A 509 6.50 -42.96 19.29
N ALA A 510 5.64 -41.94 19.30
CA ALA A 510 4.50 -41.86 20.21
C ALA A 510 3.21 -42.09 19.42
N LEU A 511 2.51 -43.19 19.73
CA LEU A 511 1.23 -43.55 19.12
C LEU A 511 0.13 -43.43 20.18
N ARG A 512 -0.86 -42.58 19.93
CA ARG A 512 -2.02 -42.38 20.81
C ARG A 512 -3.28 -42.86 20.09
N GLY A 513 -3.94 -43.90 20.58
CA GLY A 513 -5.16 -44.46 20.00
C GLY A 513 -6.32 -43.47 20.09
N GLY A 514 -6.69 -43.09 21.31
CA GLY A 514 -7.71 -42.08 21.54
C GLY A 514 -8.91 -42.68 22.27
N ALA A 515 -10.07 -42.68 21.64
CA ALA A 515 -11.19 -43.47 22.13
C ALA A 515 -11.52 -44.54 21.10
N GLY A 516 -11.95 -45.73 21.53
CA GLY A 516 -12.17 -46.84 20.61
C GLY A 516 -11.39 -48.07 21.07
N ASN A 517 -11.47 -49.14 20.30
CA ASN A 517 -10.64 -50.32 20.51
C ASN A 517 -9.46 -50.26 19.54
N ASP A 518 -8.35 -49.69 19.98
CA ASP A 518 -7.28 -49.30 19.08
C ASP A 518 -6.22 -50.38 18.93
N ALA A 519 -5.65 -50.52 17.73
CA ALA A 519 -4.54 -51.41 17.44
C ALA A 519 -3.26 -50.59 17.21
N LEU A 520 -2.31 -50.70 18.14
CA LEU A 520 -1.05 -49.95 18.13
C LEU A 520 0.13 -50.89 17.88
N ILE A 521 0.96 -50.58 16.89
CA ILE A 521 2.21 -51.29 16.59
C ILE A 521 3.34 -50.27 16.62
N GLY A 522 4.17 -50.27 17.68
CA GLY A 522 5.30 -49.34 17.77
C GLY A 522 6.33 -49.54 16.67
N GLY A 523 6.75 -50.79 16.47
CA GLY A 523 7.79 -51.13 15.49
C GLY A 523 9.08 -51.48 16.20
N ALA A 524 10.19 -50.90 15.75
CA ALA A 524 11.46 -50.95 16.46
C ALA A 524 11.75 -49.55 16.99
N GLY A 525 12.35 -49.43 18.16
CA GLY A 525 12.63 -48.10 18.73
C GLY A 525 12.33 -48.09 20.21
N ASN A 526 12.30 -46.93 20.83
CA ASN A 526 11.76 -46.80 22.18
C ASN A 526 10.42 -46.09 22.06
N ASP A 527 9.35 -46.87 21.97
CA ASP A 527 8.05 -46.33 21.60
C ASP A 527 7.21 -45.98 22.83
N THR A 528 6.30 -45.03 22.67
CA THR A 528 5.23 -44.78 23.63
C THR A 528 3.91 -45.17 22.97
N LEU A 529 3.28 -46.23 23.48
CA LEU A 529 1.99 -46.71 23.00
C LEU A 529 0.94 -46.39 24.05
N ASP A 530 0.06 -45.44 23.72
CA ASP A 530 -1.03 -45.00 24.57
C ASP A 530 -2.37 -45.39 23.95
N GLY A 531 -3.02 -46.44 24.45
CA GLY A 531 -4.31 -46.91 23.93
C GLY A 531 -5.43 -45.88 24.10
N GLY A 532 -5.39 -45.10 25.18
CA GLY A 532 -6.49 -44.21 25.53
C GLY A 532 -7.66 -44.97 26.16
N SER A 533 -8.89 -44.68 25.77
CA SER A 533 -10.09 -45.28 26.36
C SER A 533 -10.70 -46.35 25.45
N GLY A 534 -10.99 -47.53 26.00
CA GLY A 534 -11.66 -48.60 25.28
C GLY A 534 -11.00 -49.94 25.57
N THR A 535 -10.85 -50.81 24.59
CA THR A 535 -10.13 -52.08 24.75
C THR A 535 -9.07 -52.17 23.68
N ASP A 536 -7.84 -51.86 24.08
CA ASP A 536 -6.79 -51.58 23.12
C ASP A 536 -5.87 -52.78 22.94
N THR A 537 -5.19 -52.82 21.81
CA THR A 537 -4.25 -53.86 21.43
C THR A 537 -2.90 -53.25 21.12
N ALA A 538 -1.92 -53.48 21.99
CA ALA A 538 -0.52 -53.26 21.65
C ALA A 538 0.05 -54.54 21.01
N SER A 539 0.48 -54.46 19.75
CA SER A 539 0.94 -55.60 18.97
C SER A 539 2.44 -55.54 18.70
N TYR A 540 3.11 -56.61 19.10
CA TYR A 540 4.54 -56.89 18.86
C TYR A 540 4.73 -58.04 17.86
N ALA A 541 3.69 -58.36 17.08
CA ALA A 541 3.72 -59.47 16.13
C ALA A 541 4.80 -59.33 15.04
N SER A 542 5.28 -58.11 14.79
CA SER A 542 6.36 -57.80 13.84
C SER A 542 7.75 -57.83 14.46
N ALA A 543 7.89 -58.01 15.78
CA ALA A 543 9.20 -57.97 16.45
C ALA A 543 10.11 -59.10 15.99
N ALA A 544 11.35 -58.76 15.61
CA ALA A 544 12.32 -59.71 15.06
C ALA A 544 13.03 -60.58 16.12
N SER A 545 12.90 -60.24 17.40
CA SER A 545 13.47 -60.96 18.54
C SER A 545 12.44 -61.17 19.64
N ALA A 546 12.79 -61.96 20.67
CA ALA A 546 11.91 -62.22 21.81
C ALA A 546 11.46 -60.93 22.50
N VAL A 547 10.18 -60.91 22.89
CA VAL A 547 9.53 -59.75 23.51
C VAL A 547 9.12 -60.10 24.94
N ALA A 548 9.43 -59.22 25.89
CA ALA A 548 9.03 -59.34 27.29
C ALA A 548 8.29 -58.06 27.71
N VAL A 549 7.01 -58.17 28.05
CA VAL A 549 6.14 -57.03 28.35
C VAL A 549 5.28 -57.33 29.58
N SER A 550 5.01 -56.31 30.39
CA SER A 550 4.22 -56.33 31.62
C SER A 550 3.21 -55.18 31.66
N LEU A 551 1.94 -55.48 31.96
CA LEU A 551 0.88 -54.47 32.22
C LEU A 551 1.03 -53.78 33.59
N ALA A 552 1.73 -54.41 34.53
CA ALA A 552 1.89 -53.88 35.88
C ALA A 552 2.89 -52.72 35.96
N THR A 553 3.58 -52.42 34.86
CA THR A 553 4.64 -51.43 34.77
C THR A 553 4.21 -50.29 33.86
N THR A 554 3.91 -49.13 34.46
CA THR A 554 3.55 -47.89 33.75
C THR A 554 4.76 -47.05 33.36
N SER A 555 5.97 -47.53 33.66
CA SER A 555 7.25 -46.94 33.25
C SER A 555 7.82 -47.67 32.04
N ALA A 556 8.73 -47.03 31.31
CA ALA A 556 9.48 -47.64 30.22
C ALA A 556 10.05 -49.02 30.61
N GLN A 557 9.80 -50.02 29.76
CA GLN A 557 10.15 -51.42 29.98
C GLN A 557 10.89 -51.96 28.76
N ASN A 558 11.95 -52.72 28.99
CA ASN A 558 12.72 -53.33 27.91
C ASN A 558 11.91 -54.46 27.27
N THR A 559 11.32 -54.18 26.12
CA THR A 559 10.50 -55.09 25.32
C THR A 559 11.36 -55.98 24.40
N GLY A 560 12.68 -55.98 24.58
CA GLY A 560 13.61 -56.85 23.88
C GLY A 560 13.74 -56.48 22.41
N GLY A 561 13.16 -57.30 21.53
CA GLY A 561 13.24 -57.14 20.07
C GLY A 561 12.54 -55.92 19.48
N ALA A 562 11.73 -55.22 20.28
CA ALA A 562 11.06 -53.98 19.91
C ALA A 562 11.71 -52.73 20.54
N GLY A 563 12.62 -52.90 21.52
CA GLY A 563 13.35 -51.83 22.19
C GLY A 563 12.92 -51.59 23.63
N THR A 564 12.81 -50.33 24.07
CA THR A 564 12.34 -49.98 25.44
C THR A 564 11.09 -49.14 25.37
N ASP A 565 9.94 -49.78 25.46
CA ASP A 565 8.66 -49.13 25.23
C ASP A 565 7.99 -48.71 26.53
N THR A 566 7.21 -47.64 26.45
CA THR A 566 6.27 -47.23 27.50
C THR A 566 4.87 -47.56 27.03
N LEU A 567 4.15 -48.34 27.84
CA LEU A 567 2.78 -48.75 27.57
C LEU A 567 1.87 -48.05 28.57
N THR A 568 0.96 -47.23 28.06
CA THR A 568 -0.12 -46.64 28.83
C THR A 568 -1.46 -47.04 28.22
N GLY A 569 -2.42 -47.34 29.09
CA GLY A 569 -3.79 -47.68 28.71
C GLY A 569 -4.73 -47.06 29.74
N GLY A 570 -5.83 -46.48 29.28
CA GLY A 570 -6.84 -45.87 30.13
C GLY A 570 -7.74 -46.93 30.79
N ALA A 571 -9.03 -46.63 30.90
CA ALA A 571 -9.99 -47.58 31.46
C ALA A 571 -10.38 -48.61 30.39
N GLY A 572 -10.04 -49.89 30.58
CA GLY A 572 -10.19 -50.90 29.52
C GLY A 572 -9.74 -52.31 29.91
N ALA A 573 -10.00 -53.29 29.03
CA ALA A 573 -9.49 -54.66 29.13
C ALA A 573 -8.46 -54.92 28.02
N ASP A 574 -7.33 -54.22 28.08
CA ASP A 574 -6.33 -54.17 27.01
C ASP A 574 -5.64 -55.52 26.76
N THR A 575 -5.20 -55.74 25.53
CA THR A 575 -4.67 -57.01 25.01
C THR A 575 -3.27 -56.83 24.39
N PHE A 576 -2.43 -57.86 24.51
CA PHE A 576 -1.15 -57.94 23.80
C PHE A 576 -1.14 -59.06 22.76
N VAL A 577 -0.52 -58.78 21.61
CA VAL A 577 -0.31 -59.77 20.56
C VAL A 577 1.20 -59.97 20.31
N PHE A 578 1.65 -61.23 20.34
CA PHE A 578 3.04 -61.64 20.06
C PHE A 578 3.10 -62.67 18.93
N ALA A 579 4.19 -62.68 18.15
CA ALA A 579 4.42 -63.73 17.16
C ALA A 579 4.74 -65.08 17.83
N ALA A 580 4.18 -66.17 17.29
CA ALA A 580 4.40 -67.52 17.82
C ALA A 580 5.88 -67.96 17.85
N SER A 581 6.74 -67.36 17.02
CA SER A 581 8.19 -67.61 16.95
C SER A 581 9.03 -66.80 17.96
N ALA A 582 8.45 -65.81 18.63
CA ALA A 582 9.14 -64.92 19.58
C ALA A 582 9.05 -65.41 21.04
N LEU A 583 8.42 -66.57 21.27
CA LEU A 583 8.21 -67.14 22.61
C LEU A 583 9.33 -68.13 22.95
N THR A 584 10.43 -67.64 23.50
CA THR A 584 11.33 -68.48 24.31
C THR A 584 11.25 -67.98 25.75
N ASP A 585 10.61 -68.79 26.60
CA ASP A 585 10.26 -68.49 28.01
C ASP A 585 9.36 -67.26 28.21
N ALA A 586 8.08 -67.43 27.86
CA ALA A 586 7.02 -66.52 28.27
C ALA A 586 6.85 -66.52 29.79
N GLN A 587 7.46 -65.55 30.47
CA GLN A 587 6.88 -64.97 31.68
C GLN A 587 5.91 -63.87 31.24
N ALA A 588 4.77 -64.27 30.65
CA ALA A 588 3.58 -63.42 30.67
C ALA A 588 3.09 -63.41 32.13
N VAL A 589 3.61 -62.48 32.93
CA VAL A 589 2.98 -62.15 34.21
C VAL A 589 1.86 -61.18 33.89
N ILE A 590 0.66 -61.72 33.73
CA ILE A 590 -0.61 -60.97 33.72
C ILE A 590 -0.88 -60.47 35.13
#